data_AF-A0A368FF74-F1
#
_entry.id   AF-A0A368FF74-F1
#
_cell.length_a   1.000
_cell.length_b   1.000
_cell.length_c   1.000
_cell.angle_alpha   90.00
_cell.angle_beta   90.00
_cell.angle_gamma   90.00
#
_symmetry.space_group_name_H-M   'P 1'
#
loop_
_entity.id
_entity.type
_entity.pdbx_description
1 polymer ?
#
loop_
_entity_poly.entity_id
_entity_poly.type
_entity_poly.pdbx_seq_one_letter_code
_entity_poly.pdbx_strand_id
1 'polypeptide(L)'
;LVTVKWAVISLGIVQLIKELFQFITRRIRYITFDNAIECFVYSSAIVIVVDLSPCSHQTGLRMNWQWSLAAICAFASWMNLLLLIRKLPKFGIYVVMFFDVLKTFSRFFLIFVLFIVAFSVAFHAILQNRPEFSSVPSSVLKTAVMMIGEFEFTAIFHGDDNSHLERLFGPTIAYPLFLFFCVIMTILLMNLLVGLAVDDIKSVQEKAELKRLSMQVDLVLQVEASMPSYIRKLTHRSEYVILPNEKSFWKRLCSRFGFDSSSEKEVDSENKGEQEFISEFREELCSQNAQLRMLQTNVDNMYERQVRTEAMIREVLKKLEIKFEEIDAKGK
;
A
#
# COMPACT_ATOMS: atom_id res chain seq x y z
N LEU A 1 -4.96 26.12 -31.76
CA LEU A 1 -3.69 25.35 -31.61
C LEU A 1 -2.49 26.22 -31.24
N VAL A 2 -2.25 27.34 -31.93
CA VAL A 2 -1.08 28.22 -31.66
C VAL A 2 -1.05 28.74 -30.22
N THR A 3 -2.20 29.14 -29.67
CA THR A 3 -2.34 29.57 -28.27
C THR A 3 -1.97 28.48 -27.26
N VAL A 4 -2.42 27.25 -27.49
CA VAL A 4 -2.11 26.08 -26.65
C VAL A 4 -0.61 25.76 -26.69
N LYS A 5 0.01 25.85 -27.87
CA LYS A 5 1.45 25.68 -28.04
C LYS A 5 2.26 26.66 -27.19
N TRP A 6 1.94 27.95 -27.26
CA TRP A 6 2.65 28.96 -26.47
C TRP A 6 2.35 28.84 -24.96
N ALA A 7 1.14 28.41 -24.59
CA ALA A 7 0.82 28.11 -23.20
C ALA A 7 1.68 26.96 -22.65
N VAL A 8 1.84 25.86 -23.40
CA VAL A 8 2.69 24.72 -22.98
C VAL A 8 4.15 25.14 -22.87
N ILE A 9 4.68 25.88 -23.85
CA ILE A 9 6.07 26.36 -23.82
C ILE A 9 6.31 27.28 -22.62
N SER A 10 5.45 28.28 -22.41
CA SER A 10 5.60 29.22 -21.29
C SER A 10 5.50 28.52 -19.93
N LEU A 11 4.53 27.62 -19.75
CA LEU A 11 4.41 26.81 -18.52
C LEU A 11 5.64 25.91 -18.31
N GLY A 12 6.12 25.24 -19.35
CA GLY A 12 7.32 24.40 -19.30
C GLY A 12 8.56 25.18 -18.88
N ILE A 13 8.77 26.38 -19.45
CA ILE A 13 9.89 27.25 -19.11
C ILE A 13 9.81 27.71 -17.65
N VAL A 14 8.65 28.21 -17.21
CA VAL A 14 8.44 28.67 -15.82
C VAL A 14 8.75 27.55 -14.83
N GLN A 15 8.26 26.34 -15.12
CA GLN A 15 8.46 25.20 -14.25
C GLN A 15 9.90 24.68 -14.28
N LEU A 16 10.61 24.73 -15.42
CA LEU A 16 12.05 24.45 -15.47
C LEU A 16 12.88 25.47 -14.68
N ILE A 17 12.51 26.76 -14.71
CA ILE A 17 13.17 27.79 -13.88
C ILE A 17 13.00 27.48 -12.39
N LYS A 18 11.79 27.07 -11.97
CA LYS A 18 11.53 26.63 -10.60
C LYS A 18 12.39 25.41 -10.23
N GLU A 19 12.50 24.42 -11.10
CA GLU A 19 13.34 23.24 -10.85
C GLU A 19 14.84 23.58 -10.79
N LEU A 20 15.30 24.50 -11.64
CA LEU A 20 16.67 25.02 -11.58
C LEU A 20 16.94 25.73 -10.25
N PHE A 21 15.99 26.54 -9.74
CA PHE A 21 16.12 27.18 -8.43
C PHE A 21 16.19 26.16 -7.28
N GLN A 22 15.37 25.09 -7.34
CA GLN A 22 15.43 23.99 -6.38
C GLN A 22 16.77 23.25 -6.44
N PHE A 23 17.28 23.00 -7.65
CA PHE A 23 18.59 22.39 -7.87
C PHE A 23 19.73 23.24 -7.28
N ILE A 24 19.72 24.56 -7.51
CA ILE A 24 20.74 25.46 -6.95
C ILE A 24 20.71 25.47 -5.41
N THR A 25 19.51 25.48 -4.83
CA THR A 25 19.32 25.56 -3.37
C THR A 25 19.69 24.25 -2.68
N ARG A 26 19.25 23.11 -3.22
CA ARG A 26 19.43 21.77 -2.60
C ARG A 26 20.67 21.02 -3.10
N ARG A 27 21.32 21.49 -4.18
CA ARG A 27 22.51 20.93 -4.83
C ARG A 27 22.43 19.41 -5.00
N ILE A 28 23.34 18.67 -4.37
CA ILE A 28 23.47 17.21 -4.52
C ILE A 28 22.24 16.48 -3.98
N ARG A 29 21.55 17.04 -2.96
CA ARG A 29 20.33 16.46 -2.39
C ARG A 29 19.14 16.54 -3.35
N TYR A 30 19.23 17.30 -4.44
CA TYR A 30 18.19 17.39 -5.46
C TYR A 30 18.20 16.19 -6.43
N ILE A 31 19.30 15.45 -6.56
CA ILE A 31 19.40 14.34 -7.52
C ILE A 31 18.59 13.14 -7.00
N THR A 32 17.29 13.15 -7.24
CA THR A 32 16.34 12.08 -6.92
C THR A 32 15.58 11.69 -8.19
N PHE A 33 15.07 10.45 -8.22
CA PHE A 33 14.30 9.93 -9.35
C PHE A 33 13.05 10.77 -9.64
N ASP A 34 12.36 11.27 -8.61
CA ASP A 34 11.16 12.09 -8.78
C ASP A 34 11.49 13.39 -9.54
N ASN A 35 12.55 14.09 -9.12
CA ASN A 35 12.97 15.35 -9.74
C ASN A 35 13.50 15.14 -11.17
N ALA A 36 14.14 13.98 -11.43
CA ALA A 36 14.59 13.61 -12.76
C ALA A 36 13.41 13.40 -13.73
N ILE A 37 12.35 12.73 -13.28
CA ILE A 37 11.12 12.53 -14.07
C ILE A 37 10.45 13.88 -14.35
N GLU A 38 10.34 14.76 -13.34
CA GLU A 38 9.80 16.11 -13.51
C GLU A 38 10.57 16.89 -14.58
N CYS A 39 11.89 16.96 -14.49
CA CYS A 39 12.75 17.64 -15.47
C CYS A 39 12.61 17.03 -16.88
N PHE A 40 12.56 15.69 -16.98
CA PHE A 40 12.34 14.99 -18.23
C PHE A 40 10.99 15.36 -18.87
N VAL A 41 9.90 15.38 -18.09
CA VAL A 41 8.57 15.74 -18.60
C VAL A 41 8.53 17.18 -19.10
N TYR A 42 9.07 18.15 -18.35
CA TYR A 42 9.03 19.55 -18.77
C TYR A 42 9.92 19.84 -19.99
N SER A 43 11.12 19.24 -20.05
CA SER A 43 12.01 19.38 -21.19
C SER A 43 11.46 18.71 -22.46
N SER A 44 10.96 17.48 -22.34
CA SER A 44 10.36 16.75 -23.47
C SER A 44 9.08 17.42 -23.99
N ALA A 45 8.22 17.95 -23.11
CA ALA A 45 7.02 18.69 -23.50
C ALA A 45 7.33 19.91 -24.39
N ILE A 46 8.41 20.63 -24.09
CA ILE A 46 8.87 21.76 -24.94
C ILE A 46 9.37 21.23 -26.29
N VAL A 47 10.21 20.19 -26.29
CA VAL A 47 10.80 19.60 -27.52
C VAL A 47 9.74 19.06 -28.48
N ILE A 48 8.64 18.50 -27.96
CA ILE A 48 7.52 17.99 -28.77
C ILE A 48 6.76 19.12 -29.48
N VAL A 49 6.62 20.26 -28.81
CA VAL A 49 5.78 21.37 -29.25
C VAL A 49 6.54 22.38 -30.13
N VAL A 50 7.87 22.44 -30.00
CA VAL A 50 8.74 23.27 -30.83
C VAL A 50 8.84 22.72 -32.26
N ASP A 51 8.78 23.61 -33.24
CA ASP A 51 8.91 23.24 -34.65
C ASP A 51 10.39 23.15 -34.98
N LEU A 52 10.93 21.92 -34.99
CA LEU A 52 12.35 21.66 -35.20
C LEU A 52 12.74 21.57 -36.68
N SER A 53 11.77 21.47 -37.59
CA SER A 53 12.02 21.40 -39.04
C SER A 53 11.27 22.49 -39.82
N PRO A 54 11.82 22.96 -40.96
CA PRO A 54 11.16 23.94 -41.82
C PRO A 54 9.78 23.47 -42.29
N CYS A 55 9.65 22.17 -42.60
CA CYS A 55 8.39 21.55 -42.97
C CYS A 55 7.39 21.58 -41.81
N SER A 56 7.85 21.38 -40.57
CA SER A 56 6.99 21.44 -39.37
C SER A 56 6.43 22.84 -39.14
N HIS A 57 7.25 23.88 -39.40
CA HIS A 57 6.81 25.27 -39.30
C HIS A 57 5.75 25.65 -40.36
N GLN A 58 5.84 25.09 -41.57
CA GLN A 58 4.90 25.40 -42.66
C GLN A 58 3.61 24.55 -42.63
N THR A 59 3.73 23.26 -42.28
CA THR A 59 2.63 22.29 -42.41
C THR A 59 2.03 21.86 -41.06
N GLY A 60 2.72 22.13 -39.95
CA GLY A 60 2.36 21.62 -38.63
C GLY A 60 2.63 20.11 -38.44
N LEU A 61 3.19 19.42 -39.43
CA LEU A 61 3.49 17.99 -39.34
C LEU A 61 4.67 17.74 -38.37
N ARG A 62 4.54 16.73 -37.52
CA ARG A 62 5.55 16.32 -36.54
C ARG A 62 6.37 15.14 -37.05
N MET A 63 7.63 15.07 -36.65
CA MET A 63 8.53 13.96 -37.03
C MET A 63 8.16 12.68 -36.27
N ASN A 64 8.47 11.50 -36.83
CA ASN A 64 8.15 10.21 -36.21
C ASN A 64 8.73 10.09 -34.78
N TRP A 65 9.97 10.53 -34.56
CA TRP A 65 10.60 10.51 -33.24
C TRP A 65 9.90 11.44 -32.23
N GLN A 66 9.30 12.56 -32.70
CA GLN A 66 8.53 13.46 -31.84
C GLN A 66 7.25 12.77 -31.35
N TRP A 67 6.61 11.94 -32.18
CA TRP A 67 5.47 11.13 -31.76
C TRP A 67 5.85 10.06 -30.74
N SER A 68 6.98 9.36 -30.95
CA SER A 68 7.49 8.40 -29.97
C SER A 68 7.82 9.09 -28.63
N LEU A 69 8.49 10.25 -28.68
CA LEU A 69 8.78 11.05 -27.49
C LEU A 69 7.50 11.56 -26.82
N ALA A 70 6.48 11.94 -27.59
CA ALA A 70 5.19 12.37 -27.06
C ALA A 70 4.46 11.24 -26.32
N ALA A 71 4.51 10.01 -26.81
CA ALA A 71 3.95 8.85 -26.10
C ALA A 71 4.66 8.62 -24.76
N ILE A 72 6.00 8.66 -24.74
CA ILE A 72 6.80 8.50 -23.52
C ILE A 72 6.55 9.65 -22.54
N CYS A 73 6.51 10.89 -23.02
CA CYS A 73 6.24 12.07 -22.22
C CYS A 73 4.83 12.02 -21.61
N ALA A 74 3.83 11.61 -22.39
CA ALA A 74 2.46 11.46 -21.90
C ALA A 74 2.40 10.42 -20.78
N PHE A 75 2.99 9.24 -20.97
CA PHE A 75 3.08 8.22 -19.93
C PHE A 75 3.82 8.72 -18.68
N ALA A 76 5.00 9.32 -18.86
CA ALA A 76 5.80 9.88 -17.78
C ALA A 76 5.06 11.00 -17.02
N SER A 77 4.23 11.80 -17.69
CA SER A 77 3.42 12.84 -17.04
C SER A 77 2.36 12.26 -16.10
N TRP A 78 1.72 11.15 -16.49
CA TRP A 78 0.79 10.42 -15.62
C TRP A 78 1.51 9.71 -14.47
N MET A 79 2.69 9.17 -14.72
CA MET A 79 3.53 8.61 -13.64
C MET A 79 3.98 9.70 -12.67
N ASN A 80 4.34 10.89 -13.16
CA ASN A 80 4.65 12.04 -12.33
C ASN A 80 3.45 12.47 -11.47
N LEU A 81 2.24 12.48 -12.04
CA LEU A 81 1.02 12.75 -11.27
C LEU A 81 0.83 11.74 -10.14
N LEU A 82 1.08 10.46 -10.39
CA LEU A 82 1.01 9.41 -9.36
C LEU A 82 2.04 9.65 -8.25
N LEU A 83 3.26 10.09 -8.59
CA LEU A 83 4.28 10.48 -7.60
C LEU A 83 3.91 11.75 -6.81
N LEU A 84 3.16 12.68 -7.40
CA LEU A 84 2.60 13.83 -6.69
C LEU A 84 1.51 13.40 -5.70
N ILE A 85 0.63 12.47 -6.10
CA ILE A 85 -0.39 11.88 -5.21
C ILE A 85 0.27 11.17 -4.02
N ARG A 86 1.45 10.57 -4.20
CA ARG A 86 2.25 9.97 -3.11
C ARG A 86 2.49 10.92 -1.94
N LYS A 87 2.59 12.23 -2.19
CA LYS A 87 2.82 13.26 -1.16
C LYS A 87 1.54 13.64 -0.40
N LEU A 88 0.36 13.21 -0.85
CA LEU A 88 -0.91 13.49 -0.19
C LEU A 88 -1.13 12.54 0.99
N PRO A 89 -1.56 13.03 2.16
CA PRO A 89 -1.64 12.21 3.37
C PRO A 89 -2.72 11.12 3.34
N LYS A 90 -3.80 11.31 2.56
CA LYS A 90 -4.88 10.32 2.43
C LYS A 90 -4.62 9.28 1.34
N PHE A 91 -4.25 9.74 0.14
CA PHE A 91 -4.07 8.85 -1.02
C PHE A 91 -2.64 8.32 -1.16
N GLY A 92 -1.66 9.01 -0.58
CA GLY A 92 -0.25 8.69 -0.75
C GLY A 92 0.15 7.34 -0.17
N ILE A 93 -0.55 6.86 0.86
CA ILE A 93 -0.28 5.55 1.45
C ILE A 93 -0.51 4.39 0.47
N TYR A 94 -1.56 4.45 -0.33
CA TYR A 94 -1.84 3.44 -1.35
C TYR A 94 -0.77 3.44 -2.44
N VAL A 95 -0.30 4.64 -2.82
CA VAL A 95 0.78 4.79 -3.80
C VAL A 95 2.10 4.24 -3.25
N VAL A 96 2.44 4.53 -1.99
CA VAL A 96 3.65 3.97 -1.34
C VAL A 96 3.57 2.44 -1.27
N MET A 97 2.44 1.91 -0.80
CA MET A 97 2.20 0.47 -0.73
C MET A 97 2.34 -0.19 -2.11
N PHE A 98 1.80 0.42 -3.16
CA PHE A 98 1.96 -0.08 -4.53
C PHE A 98 3.43 -0.18 -4.95
N PHE A 99 4.24 0.86 -4.71
CA PHE A 99 5.66 0.82 -5.05
C PHE A 99 6.47 -0.16 -4.18
N ASP A 100 6.09 -0.35 -2.91
CA ASP A 100 6.71 -1.34 -2.03
C ASP A 100 6.43 -2.76 -2.54
N VAL A 101 5.17 -3.07 -2.89
CA VAL A 101 4.79 -4.34 -3.52
C VAL A 101 5.51 -4.53 -4.87
N LEU A 102 5.57 -3.48 -5.70
CA LEU A 102 6.28 -3.53 -6.98
C LEU A 102 7.77 -3.83 -6.80
N LYS A 103 8.39 -3.28 -5.75
CA LYS A 103 9.81 -3.51 -5.43
C LYS A 103 10.03 -4.96 -4.99
N THR A 104 9.16 -5.51 -4.14
CA THR A 104 9.26 -6.92 -3.75
C THR A 104 9.03 -7.82 -4.95
N PHE A 105 7.96 -7.57 -5.73
CA PHE A 105 7.68 -8.27 -6.99
C PHE A 105 8.90 -8.26 -7.92
N SER A 106 9.54 -7.10 -8.12
CA SER A 106 10.70 -6.97 -9.02
C SER A 106 11.89 -7.84 -8.59
N ARG A 107 12.08 -8.07 -7.28
CA ARG A 107 13.15 -8.96 -6.79
C ARG A 107 12.87 -10.42 -7.19
N PHE A 108 11.63 -10.87 -7.05
CA PHE A 108 11.23 -12.22 -7.43
C PHE A 108 11.10 -12.40 -8.95
N PHE A 109 10.72 -11.34 -9.67
CA PHE A 109 10.55 -11.34 -11.12
C PHE A 109 11.82 -11.73 -11.88
N LEU A 110 13.02 -11.51 -11.31
CA LEU A 110 14.28 -11.94 -11.90
C LEU A 110 14.34 -13.46 -12.16
N ILE A 111 13.74 -14.26 -11.27
CA ILE A 111 13.66 -15.72 -11.45
C ILE A 111 12.72 -16.03 -12.63
N PHE A 112 11.64 -15.26 -12.79
CA PHE A 112 10.67 -15.45 -13.86
C PHE A 112 11.26 -15.11 -15.23
N VAL A 113 12.11 -14.09 -15.32
CA VAL A 113 12.82 -13.74 -16.55
C VAL A 113 13.64 -14.92 -17.07
N LEU A 114 14.29 -15.70 -16.20
CA LEU A 114 15.04 -16.90 -16.62
C LEU A 114 14.14 -17.92 -17.28
N PHE A 115 12.97 -18.20 -16.70
CA PHE A 115 12.01 -19.12 -17.30
C PHE A 115 11.41 -18.55 -18.60
N ILE A 116 11.06 -17.26 -18.65
CA ILE A 116 10.54 -16.61 -19.87
C ILE A 116 11.54 -16.75 -21.01
N VAL A 117 12.82 -16.48 -20.77
CA VAL A 117 13.87 -16.61 -21.79
C VAL A 117 14.03 -18.07 -22.23
N ALA A 118 14.10 -19.02 -21.28
CA ALA A 118 14.27 -20.44 -21.59
C ALA A 118 13.13 -20.99 -22.46
N PHE A 119 11.87 -20.75 -22.05
CA PHE A 119 10.70 -21.19 -22.82
C PHE A 119 10.53 -20.41 -24.12
N SER A 120 10.87 -19.12 -24.14
CA SER A 120 10.82 -18.32 -25.37
C SER A 120 11.77 -18.85 -26.45
N VAL A 121 13.00 -19.21 -26.08
CA VAL A 121 13.96 -19.82 -27.02
C VAL A 121 13.47 -21.19 -27.48
N ALA A 122 12.93 -22.02 -26.57
CA ALA A 122 12.38 -23.33 -26.93
C ALA A 122 11.17 -23.23 -27.88
N PHE A 123 10.25 -22.30 -27.61
CA PHE A 123 9.12 -22.02 -28.49
C PHE A 123 9.56 -21.41 -29.81
N HIS A 124 10.53 -20.49 -29.81
CA HIS A 124 11.09 -19.97 -31.06
C HIS A 124 11.64 -21.12 -31.94
N ALA A 125 12.40 -22.05 -31.37
CA ALA A 125 12.96 -23.17 -32.12
C ALA A 125 11.88 -24.10 -32.73
N ILE A 126 10.81 -24.37 -32.00
CA ILE A 126 9.75 -25.31 -32.41
C ILE A 126 8.68 -24.64 -33.29
N LEU A 127 8.37 -23.37 -33.02
CA LEU A 127 7.26 -22.59 -33.59
C LEU A 127 7.72 -21.45 -34.52
N GLN A 128 8.99 -21.38 -34.93
CA GLN A 128 9.52 -20.29 -35.79
C GLN A 128 8.71 -20.03 -37.07
N ASN A 129 7.97 -21.03 -37.58
CA ASN A 129 7.13 -20.88 -38.78
C ASN A 129 5.78 -20.16 -38.50
N ARG A 130 5.57 -19.69 -37.25
CA ARG A 130 4.46 -18.87 -36.80
C ARG A 130 4.88 -17.40 -36.69
N PRO A 131 4.04 -16.45 -37.13
CA PRO A 131 4.40 -15.03 -37.10
C PRO A 131 4.68 -14.53 -35.67
N GLU A 132 3.99 -15.08 -34.67
CA GLU A 132 4.16 -14.74 -33.26
C GLU A 132 5.53 -15.13 -32.71
N PHE A 133 6.11 -16.21 -33.25
CA PHE A 133 7.41 -16.77 -32.82
C PHE A 133 8.50 -16.61 -33.89
N SER A 134 8.27 -15.78 -34.90
CA SER A 134 9.17 -15.62 -36.05
C SER A 134 10.51 -14.97 -35.70
N SER A 135 10.53 -14.13 -34.65
CA SER A 135 11.73 -13.46 -34.16
C SER A 135 11.91 -13.70 -32.66
N VAL A 136 13.15 -13.70 -32.16
CA VAL A 136 13.42 -13.88 -30.72
C VAL A 136 12.68 -12.82 -29.88
N PRO A 137 12.69 -11.51 -30.21
CA PRO A 137 11.92 -10.51 -29.45
C PRO A 137 10.40 -10.77 -29.47
N SER A 138 9.84 -11.16 -30.62
CA SER A 138 8.41 -11.51 -30.72
C SER A 138 8.08 -12.73 -29.88
N SER A 139 8.92 -13.76 -29.91
CA SER A 139 8.79 -14.96 -29.08
C SER A 139 8.84 -14.62 -27.59
N VAL A 140 9.73 -13.72 -27.16
CA VAL A 140 9.82 -13.31 -25.74
C VAL A 140 8.54 -12.60 -25.33
N LEU A 141 8.04 -11.69 -26.17
CA LEU A 141 6.80 -10.97 -25.92
C LEU A 141 5.60 -11.92 -25.87
N LYS A 142 5.47 -12.85 -26.83
CA LYS A 142 4.38 -13.84 -26.85
C LYS A 142 4.45 -14.76 -25.63
N THR A 143 5.63 -15.25 -25.24
CA THR A 143 5.81 -16.05 -24.03
C THR A 143 5.44 -15.27 -22.76
N ALA A 144 5.79 -13.99 -22.67
CA ALA A 144 5.41 -13.13 -21.55
C ALA A 144 3.89 -12.88 -21.48
N VAL A 145 3.23 -12.70 -22.63
CA VAL A 145 1.76 -12.60 -22.70
C VAL A 145 1.10 -13.92 -22.28
N MET A 146 1.62 -15.05 -22.74
CA MET A 146 1.16 -16.38 -22.32
C MET A 146 1.36 -16.63 -20.83
N MET A 147 2.39 -16.05 -20.20
CA MET A 147 2.59 -16.14 -18.75
C MET A 147 1.39 -15.55 -18.00
N ILE A 148 0.82 -14.42 -18.47
CA ILE A 148 -0.32 -13.71 -17.85
C ILE A 148 -1.60 -14.57 -17.87
N GLY A 149 -1.67 -15.60 -18.73
CA GLY A 149 -2.79 -16.52 -18.83
C GLY A 149 -3.51 -16.47 -20.18
N GLU A 150 -3.02 -15.67 -21.14
CA GLU A 150 -3.58 -15.61 -22.48
C GLU A 150 -3.07 -16.79 -23.33
N PHE A 151 -3.87 -17.86 -23.38
CA PHE A 151 -3.57 -19.08 -24.13
C PHE A 151 -4.42 -19.20 -25.40
N GLU A 152 -3.83 -18.90 -26.54
CA GLU A 152 -4.46 -19.14 -27.85
C GLU A 152 -4.02 -20.48 -28.43
N PHE A 153 -4.32 -21.59 -27.71
CA PHE A 153 -3.87 -22.93 -28.09
C PHE A 153 -4.30 -23.31 -29.52
N THR A 154 -5.55 -23.06 -29.89
CA THR A 154 -6.06 -23.36 -31.24
C THR A 154 -5.31 -22.55 -32.30
N ALA A 155 -5.07 -21.25 -32.07
CA ALA A 155 -4.34 -20.42 -33.03
C ALA A 155 -2.87 -20.86 -33.21
N ILE A 156 -2.22 -21.24 -32.11
CA ILE A 156 -0.80 -21.65 -32.10
C ILE A 156 -0.62 -23.03 -32.74
N PHE A 157 -1.43 -24.01 -32.34
CA PHE A 157 -1.24 -25.43 -32.70
C PHE A 157 -2.11 -25.91 -33.86
N HIS A 158 -3.33 -25.40 -34.02
CA HIS A 158 -4.26 -25.85 -35.05
C HIS A 158 -4.34 -24.88 -36.24
N GLY A 159 -4.19 -23.57 -36.02
CA GLY A 159 -4.21 -22.55 -37.06
C GLY A 159 -5.53 -22.48 -37.85
N ASP A 160 -5.55 -21.65 -38.89
CA ASP A 160 -6.68 -21.56 -39.83
C ASP A 160 -6.57 -22.67 -40.90
N ASP A 161 -7.67 -23.39 -41.13
CA ASP A 161 -7.81 -24.55 -42.03
C ASP A 161 -7.32 -24.31 -43.46
N ASN A 162 -7.19 -23.04 -43.88
CA ASN A 162 -6.79 -22.67 -45.24
C ASN A 162 -5.27 -22.61 -45.46
N SER A 163 -4.44 -22.88 -44.44
CA SER A 163 -2.97 -22.85 -44.52
C SER A 163 -2.32 -24.19 -44.14
N HIS A 164 -2.73 -25.26 -44.80
CA HIS A 164 -2.08 -26.56 -44.69
C HIS A 164 -0.72 -26.57 -45.42
N LEU A 165 0.39 -26.61 -44.67
CA LEU A 165 1.45 -27.64 -44.73
C LEU A 165 2.63 -27.22 -43.81
N GLU A 166 3.07 -28.14 -42.93
CA GLU A 166 4.38 -28.11 -42.24
C GLU A 166 4.74 -26.89 -41.35
N ARG A 167 4.01 -26.65 -40.26
CA ARG A 167 4.29 -25.50 -39.37
C ARG A 167 4.82 -25.80 -37.96
N LEU A 168 4.91 -27.05 -37.54
CA LEU A 168 5.38 -27.41 -36.21
C LEU A 168 6.55 -28.40 -36.28
N PHE A 169 7.74 -27.98 -35.87
CA PHE A 169 8.89 -28.88 -35.77
C PHE A 169 8.68 -29.81 -34.56
N GLY A 170 8.29 -31.05 -34.80
CA GLY A 170 8.15 -32.06 -33.74
C GLY A 170 6.92 -31.85 -32.84
N PRO A 171 5.68 -32.05 -33.34
CA PRO A 171 4.44 -31.97 -32.55
C PRO A 171 4.51 -32.79 -31.25
N THR A 172 5.17 -33.95 -31.30
CA THR A 172 5.36 -34.84 -30.15
C THR A 172 6.10 -34.20 -28.98
N ILE A 173 7.00 -33.24 -29.23
CA ILE A 173 7.74 -32.50 -28.19
C ILE A 173 7.02 -31.21 -27.83
N ALA A 174 6.36 -30.58 -28.81
CA ALA A 174 5.66 -29.31 -28.63
C ALA A 174 4.50 -29.40 -27.62
N TYR A 175 3.64 -30.42 -27.70
CA TYR A 175 2.51 -30.57 -26.77
C TYR A 175 2.96 -30.79 -25.31
N PRO A 176 3.89 -31.72 -25.00
CA PRO A 176 4.40 -31.87 -23.64
C PRO A 176 5.13 -30.64 -23.13
N LEU A 177 5.92 -29.96 -23.97
CA LEU A 177 6.63 -28.73 -23.60
C LEU A 177 5.64 -27.61 -23.24
N PHE A 178 4.57 -27.45 -24.02
CA PHE A 178 3.51 -26.48 -23.74
C PHE A 178 2.73 -26.82 -22.47
N LEU A 179 2.41 -28.10 -22.24
CA LEU A 179 1.78 -28.54 -20.99
C LEU A 179 2.67 -28.23 -19.78
N PHE A 180 3.97 -28.52 -19.88
CA PHE A 180 4.94 -28.22 -18.84
C PHE A 180 5.06 -26.72 -18.58
N PHE A 181 5.04 -25.90 -19.64
CA PHE A 181 4.97 -24.45 -19.54
C PHE A 181 3.73 -23.99 -18.75
N CYS A 182 2.53 -24.50 -19.08
CA CYS A 182 1.31 -24.13 -18.37
C CYS A 182 1.36 -24.47 -16.87
N VAL A 183 1.89 -25.65 -16.52
CA VAL A 183 2.03 -26.04 -15.11
C VAL A 183 2.98 -25.08 -14.39
N ILE A 184 4.16 -24.81 -14.94
CA ILE A 184 5.12 -23.91 -14.28
C ILE A 184 4.60 -22.47 -14.24
N MET A 185 4.30 -21.88 -15.39
CA MET A 185 4.02 -20.45 -15.48
C MET A 185 2.65 -20.08 -14.91
N THR A 186 1.62 -20.86 -15.22
CA THR A 186 0.24 -20.50 -14.86
C THR A 186 -0.15 -21.05 -13.50
N ILE A 187 0.32 -22.25 -13.13
CA ILE A 187 -0.08 -22.86 -11.86
C ILE A 187 0.94 -22.53 -10.76
N LEU A 188 2.24 -22.70 -11.01
CA LEU A 188 3.23 -22.43 -9.95
C LEU A 188 3.54 -20.94 -9.80
N LEU A 189 3.94 -20.26 -10.89
CA LEU A 189 4.42 -18.90 -10.79
C LEU A 189 3.31 -17.88 -10.52
N MET A 190 2.14 -18.01 -11.13
CA MET A 190 1.02 -17.09 -10.81
C MET A 190 0.53 -17.23 -9.38
N ASN A 191 0.39 -18.46 -8.87
CA ASN A 191 -0.02 -18.67 -7.48
C ASN A 191 1.05 -18.18 -6.50
N LEU A 192 2.34 -18.32 -6.84
CA LEU A 192 3.43 -17.74 -6.05
C LEU A 192 3.38 -16.20 -6.05
N LEU A 193 3.13 -15.58 -7.20
CA LEU A 193 3.03 -14.12 -7.35
C LEU A 193 1.89 -13.58 -6.49
N VAL A 194 0.70 -14.20 -6.58
CA VAL A 194 -0.45 -13.83 -5.76
C VAL A 194 -0.15 -14.06 -4.27
N GLY A 195 0.47 -15.18 -3.91
CA GLY A 195 0.83 -15.49 -2.53
C GLY A 195 1.78 -14.46 -1.91
N LEU A 196 2.81 -14.05 -2.64
CA LEU A 196 3.77 -13.02 -2.21
C LEU A 196 3.11 -11.64 -2.11
N ALA A 197 2.29 -11.27 -3.09
CA ALA A 197 1.60 -9.98 -3.09
C ALA A 197 0.65 -9.86 -1.89
N VAL A 198 -0.07 -10.94 -1.54
CA VAL A 198 -0.97 -10.95 -0.38
C VAL A 198 -0.21 -10.82 0.94
N ASP A 199 0.95 -11.48 1.07
CA ASP A 199 1.79 -11.39 2.27
C ASP A 199 2.41 -9.98 2.43
N ASP A 200 2.93 -9.41 1.34
CA ASP A 200 3.47 -8.05 1.32
C ASP A 200 2.39 -7.02 1.72
N ILE A 201 1.18 -7.11 1.15
CA ILE A 201 0.09 -6.18 1.44
C ILE A 201 -0.28 -6.23 2.93
N LYS A 202 -0.36 -7.42 3.54
CA LYS A 202 -0.65 -7.56 4.97
C LYS A 202 0.43 -6.88 5.82
N SER A 203 1.71 -7.15 5.53
CA SER A 203 2.83 -6.58 6.30
C SER A 203 2.92 -5.05 6.20
N VAL A 204 2.53 -4.47 5.06
CA VAL A 204 2.48 -3.01 4.87
C VAL A 204 1.24 -2.42 5.53
N GLN A 205 0.11 -3.12 5.53
CA GLN A 205 -1.12 -2.69 6.18
C GLN A 205 -0.96 -2.59 7.70
N GLU A 206 -0.28 -3.54 8.33
CA GLU A 206 0.02 -3.51 9.78
C GLU A 206 0.84 -2.28 10.21
N LYS A 207 1.63 -1.71 9.28
CA LYS A 207 2.49 -0.53 9.53
C LYS A 207 1.95 0.74 8.90
N ALA A 208 0.76 0.68 8.32
CA ALA A 208 0.17 1.75 7.51
C ALA A 208 0.01 3.05 8.30
N GLU A 209 -0.46 2.95 9.53
CA GLU A 209 -0.73 4.10 10.39
C GLU A 209 0.53 4.92 10.71
N LEU A 210 1.57 4.24 11.19
CA LEU A 210 2.86 4.87 11.47
C LEU A 210 3.49 5.44 10.19
N LYS A 211 3.35 4.73 9.06
CA LYS A 211 3.82 5.22 7.76
C LYS A 211 3.07 6.47 7.32
N ARG A 212 1.75 6.53 7.51
CA ARG A 212 0.90 7.70 7.24
C ARG A 212 1.37 8.90 8.06
N LEU A 213 1.58 8.72 9.37
CA LEU A 213 2.04 9.78 10.25
C LEU A 213 3.44 10.28 9.85
N SER A 214 4.36 9.37 9.54
CA SER A 214 5.69 9.72 9.04
C SER A 214 5.62 10.56 7.77
N MET A 215 4.78 10.19 6.80
CA MET A 215 4.60 10.95 5.56
C MET A 215 4.03 12.34 5.81
N GLN A 216 3.11 12.49 6.78
CA GLN A 216 2.59 13.81 7.17
C GLN A 216 3.69 14.70 7.76
N VAL A 217 4.49 14.15 8.68
CA VAL A 217 5.62 14.87 9.27
C VAL A 217 6.63 15.27 8.20
N ASP A 218 6.99 14.36 7.29
CA ASP A 218 7.91 14.64 6.18
C ASP A 218 7.38 15.73 5.25
N LEU A 219 6.08 15.72 4.94
CA LEU A 219 5.44 16.75 4.13
C LEU A 219 5.52 18.12 4.82
N VAL A 220 5.17 18.18 6.11
CA VAL A 220 5.23 19.41 6.90
C VAL A 220 6.65 19.95 6.95
N LEU A 221 7.64 19.10 7.22
CA LEU A 221 9.05 19.48 7.25
C LEU A 221 9.54 19.98 5.87
N GLN A 222 9.12 19.34 4.77
CA GLN A 222 9.47 19.80 3.42
C GLN A 222 8.86 21.16 3.09
N VAL A 223 7.61 21.40 3.49
CA VAL A 223 6.93 22.70 3.32
C VAL A 223 7.60 23.76 4.19
N GLU A 224 7.90 23.45 5.44
CA GLU A 224 8.59 24.35 6.37
C GLU A 224 9.99 24.73 5.87
N ALA A 225 10.76 23.77 5.36
CA ALA A 225 12.08 23.99 4.79
C ALA A 225 12.04 24.81 3.50
N SER A 226 10.93 24.75 2.76
CA SER A 226 10.75 25.50 1.51
C SER A 226 10.10 26.88 1.74
N MET A 227 9.58 27.16 2.94
CA MET A 227 8.98 28.45 3.27
C MET A 227 10.04 29.53 3.53
N PRO A 228 9.88 30.73 2.93
CA PRO A 228 10.68 31.90 3.27
C PRO A 228 10.62 32.22 4.78
N SER A 229 11.74 32.71 5.32
CA SER A 229 11.90 33.00 6.75
C SER A 229 10.83 33.95 7.32
N TYR A 230 10.29 34.83 6.48
CA TYR A 230 9.23 35.77 6.86
C TYR A 230 7.90 35.05 7.16
N ILE A 231 7.49 34.09 6.32
CA ILE A 231 6.25 33.33 6.52
C ILE A 231 6.40 32.41 7.73
N ARG A 232 7.57 31.76 7.89
CA ARG A 232 7.88 30.92 9.05
C ARG A 232 7.77 31.67 10.38
N LYS A 233 8.24 32.92 10.44
CA LYS A 233 8.10 33.78 11.64
C LYS A 233 6.64 34.16 11.92
N LEU A 234 5.80 34.26 10.91
CA LEU A 234 4.39 34.65 11.04
C LEU A 234 3.50 33.47 11.47
N THR A 235 3.82 32.24 11.07
CA THR A 235 3.04 31.03 11.37
C THR A 235 3.49 30.30 12.64
N HIS A 236 4.71 30.54 13.12
CA HIS A 236 5.22 29.94 14.35
C HIS A 236 4.45 30.44 15.58
N ARG A 237 3.69 29.54 16.23
CA ARG A 237 3.12 29.77 17.56
C ARG A 237 3.78 28.80 18.55
N SER A 238 4.42 29.35 19.58
CA SER A 238 5.11 28.56 20.61
C SER A 238 4.17 27.96 21.65
N GLU A 239 2.92 28.43 21.73
CA GLU A 239 1.98 28.04 22.77
C GLU A 239 0.58 27.86 22.17
N TYR A 240 -0.05 26.73 22.50
CA TYR A 240 -1.39 26.37 22.05
C TYR A 240 -2.33 26.30 23.25
N VAL A 241 -3.19 27.30 23.40
CA VAL A 241 -4.19 27.35 24.47
C VAL A 241 -5.47 26.69 23.96
N ILE A 242 -5.83 25.54 24.54
CA ILE A 242 -7.05 24.80 24.21
C ILE A 242 -8.21 25.40 24.98
N LEU A 243 -9.18 25.98 24.26
CA LEU A 243 -10.44 26.46 24.83
C LEU A 243 -11.57 25.47 24.48
N PRO A 244 -11.99 24.59 25.41
CA PRO A 244 -12.85 23.45 25.10
C PRO A 244 -14.29 23.80 24.67
N ASN A 245 -14.74 25.05 24.82
CA ASN A 245 -16.13 25.46 24.52
C ASN A 245 -16.29 26.59 23.49
N GLU A 246 -15.22 27.02 22.81
CA GLU A 246 -15.32 28.04 21.78
C GLU A 246 -15.66 27.44 20.40
N LYS A 247 -16.84 27.78 19.88
CA LYS A 247 -17.27 27.41 18.52
C LYS A 247 -16.84 28.49 17.54
N SER A 248 -15.58 28.44 17.10
CA SER A 248 -15.06 29.39 16.11
C SER A 248 -15.80 29.29 14.77
N PHE A 249 -16.09 30.43 14.14
CA PHE A 249 -16.76 30.52 12.83
C PHE A 249 -16.06 29.67 11.75
N TRP A 250 -14.73 29.60 11.80
CA TRP A 250 -13.92 28.75 10.91
C TRP A 250 -14.18 27.24 11.12
N LYS A 251 -14.47 26.78 12.33
CA LYS A 251 -14.90 25.38 12.58
C LYS A 251 -16.23 25.06 11.91
N ARG A 252 -17.17 26.01 11.85
CA ARG A 252 -18.45 25.84 11.12
C ARG A 252 -18.29 25.88 9.61
N LEU A 253 -17.34 26.67 9.09
CA LEU A 253 -17.10 26.77 7.66
C LEU A 253 -16.34 25.53 7.14
N CYS A 254 -15.30 25.08 7.85
CA CYS A 254 -14.55 23.88 7.51
C CYS A 254 -15.40 22.60 7.63
N SER A 255 -16.30 22.51 8.60
CA SER A 255 -17.23 21.36 8.72
C SER A 255 -18.25 21.29 7.58
N ARG A 256 -18.58 22.43 6.95
CA ARG A 256 -19.50 22.52 5.81
C ARG A 256 -18.86 22.10 4.47
N PHE A 257 -17.54 22.26 4.35
CA PHE A 257 -16.77 21.91 3.14
C PHE A 257 -16.05 20.55 3.25
N GLY A 258 -16.26 19.79 4.32
CA GLY A 258 -15.64 18.47 4.49
C GLY A 258 -14.13 18.50 4.73
N PHE A 259 -13.58 19.67 5.08
CA PHE A 259 -12.15 19.86 5.39
C PHE A 259 -11.87 19.77 6.90
N ASP A 260 -12.73 19.05 7.62
CA ASP A 260 -12.48 18.66 9.00
C ASP A 260 -11.37 17.61 8.95
N SER A 261 -10.17 17.99 9.37
CA SER A 261 -9.00 17.13 9.37
C SER A 261 -9.33 15.86 10.12
N SER A 262 -9.35 14.76 9.37
CA SER A 262 -9.61 13.39 9.79
C SER A 262 -8.55 12.81 10.74
N SER A 263 -7.81 13.65 11.45
CA SER A 263 -6.96 13.23 12.58
C SER A 263 -7.79 13.08 13.86
N GLU A 264 -8.85 13.87 14.07
CA GLU A 264 -9.77 13.64 15.20
C GLU A 264 -10.77 12.52 14.89
N LYS A 265 -11.32 12.41 13.67
CA LYS A 265 -12.34 11.38 13.38
C LYS A 265 -11.82 9.95 13.19
N GLU A 266 -10.60 9.75 12.67
CA GLU A 266 -10.02 8.40 12.55
C GLU A 266 -9.45 7.93 13.90
N VAL A 267 -8.77 8.83 14.64
CA VAL A 267 -8.32 8.55 16.02
C VAL A 267 -9.51 8.40 16.97
N ASP A 268 -10.60 9.17 16.83
CA ASP A 268 -11.82 8.98 17.63
C ASP A 268 -12.59 7.73 17.24
N SER A 269 -12.52 7.23 15.99
CA SER A 269 -13.19 5.97 15.63
C SER A 269 -12.46 4.75 16.20
N GLU A 270 -11.14 4.75 16.23
CA GLU A 270 -10.35 3.69 16.87
C GLU A 270 -10.31 3.83 18.40
N ASN A 271 -10.21 5.06 18.94
CA ASN A 271 -10.38 5.31 20.38
C ASN A 271 -11.79 4.95 20.84
N LYS A 272 -12.83 5.10 20.02
CA LYS A 272 -14.19 4.65 20.39
C LYS A 272 -14.25 3.14 20.50
N GLY A 273 -13.62 2.39 19.59
CA GLY A 273 -13.53 0.94 19.68
C GLY A 273 -12.74 0.48 20.90
N GLU A 274 -11.58 1.09 21.17
CA GLU A 274 -10.80 0.81 22.38
C GLU A 274 -11.49 1.28 23.67
N GLN A 275 -12.20 2.41 23.67
CA GLN A 275 -12.95 2.88 24.84
C GLN A 275 -14.23 2.08 25.09
N GLU A 276 -14.94 1.63 24.05
CA GLU A 276 -16.04 0.68 24.19
C GLU A 276 -15.52 -0.63 24.77
N PHE A 277 -14.45 -1.20 24.21
CA PHE A 277 -13.83 -2.42 24.73
C PHE A 277 -13.31 -2.27 26.17
N ILE A 278 -12.65 -1.16 26.50
CA ILE A 278 -12.19 -0.88 27.88
C ILE A 278 -13.37 -0.63 28.82
N SER A 279 -14.48 -0.05 28.34
CA SER A 279 -15.68 0.15 29.15
C SER A 279 -16.40 -1.17 29.42
N GLU A 280 -16.54 -2.03 28.42
CA GLU A 280 -17.11 -3.38 28.53
C GLU A 280 -16.25 -4.24 29.46
N PHE A 281 -14.92 -4.20 29.31
CA PHE A 281 -13.99 -4.88 30.20
C PHE A 281 -14.02 -4.34 31.64
N ARG A 282 -14.24 -3.03 31.82
CA ARG A 282 -14.43 -2.42 33.16
C ARG A 282 -15.75 -2.84 33.79
N GLU A 283 -16.84 -2.92 33.02
CA GLU A 283 -18.12 -3.42 33.50
C GLU A 283 -18.03 -4.90 33.92
N GLU A 284 -17.36 -5.73 33.12
CA GLU A 284 -17.07 -7.13 33.45
C GLU A 284 -16.24 -7.24 34.76
N LEU A 285 -15.18 -6.44 34.91
CA LEU A 285 -14.38 -6.38 36.14
C LEU A 285 -15.17 -5.90 37.35
N CYS A 286 -16.05 -4.91 37.18
CA CYS A 286 -16.94 -4.44 38.24
C CYS A 286 -17.95 -5.51 38.65
N SER A 287 -18.51 -6.23 37.67
CA SER A 287 -19.41 -7.37 37.91
C SER A 287 -18.69 -8.49 38.67
N GLN A 288 -17.49 -8.87 38.24
CA GLN A 288 -16.68 -9.88 38.94
C GLN A 288 -16.30 -9.44 40.35
N ASN A 289 -15.90 -8.18 40.55
CA ASN A 289 -15.62 -7.65 41.89
C ASN A 289 -16.86 -7.65 42.80
N ALA A 290 -18.04 -7.34 42.25
CA ALA A 290 -19.28 -7.41 43.00
C ALA A 290 -19.62 -8.85 43.41
N GLN A 291 -19.42 -9.82 42.51
CA GLN A 291 -19.57 -11.25 42.82
C GLN A 291 -18.58 -11.73 43.88
N LEU A 292 -17.32 -11.29 43.82
CA LEU A 292 -16.31 -11.61 44.83
C LEU A 292 -16.69 -11.06 46.21
N ARG A 293 -17.22 -9.83 46.28
CA ARG A 293 -17.72 -9.25 47.54
C ARG A 293 -18.91 -10.01 48.10
N MET A 294 -19.82 -10.46 47.23
CA MET A 294 -20.94 -11.31 47.64
C MET A 294 -20.47 -12.66 48.17
N LEU A 295 -19.50 -13.28 47.49
CA LEU A 295 -18.88 -14.52 47.97
C LEU A 295 -18.18 -14.33 49.31
N GLN A 296 -17.43 -13.25 49.49
CA GLN A 296 -16.78 -12.95 50.76
C GLN A 296 -17.80 -12.78 51.90
N THR A 297 -18.89 -12.06 51.65
CA THR A 297 -19.97 -11.87 52.63
C THR A 297 -20.68 -13.20 52.96
N ASN A 298 -20.84 -14.08 51.97
CA ASN A 298 -21.39 -15.42 52.19
C ASN A 298 -20.45 -16.30 53.02
N VAL A 299 -19.13 -16.23 52.77
CA VAL A 299 -18.11 -16.92 53.56
C VAL A 299 -18.11 -16.42 55.00
N ASP A 300 -18.20 -15.11 55.23
CA ASP A 300 -18.26 -14.53 56.57
C ASP A 300 -19.52 -15.01 57.33
N ASN A 301 -20.68 -15.03 56.66
CA ASN A 301 -21.91 -15.58 57.23
C ASN A 301 -21.82 -17.09 57.51
N MET A 302 -21.16 -17.86 56.63
CA MET A 302 -20.92 -19.28 56.85
C MET A 302 -20.01 -19.52 58.05
N TYR A 303 -18.94 -18.73 58.18
CA TYR A 303 -18.01 -18.80 59.31
C TYR A 303 -18.73 -18.47 60.62
N GLU A 304 -19.55 -17.42 60.66
CA GLU A 304 -20.31 -17.06 61.86
C GLU A 304 -21.31 -18.15 62.25
N ARG A 305 -22.00 -18.76 61.26
CA ARG A 305 -22.88 -19.91 61.49
C ARG A 305 -22.10 -21.10 62.04
N GLN A 306 -20.93 -21.41 61.48
CA GLN A 306 -20.09 -22.52 61.93
C GLN A 306 -19.68 -22.34 63.40
N VAL A 307 -19.22 -21.14 63.77
CA VAL A 307 -18.85 -20.81 65.15
C VAL A 307 -20.05 -20.95 66.10
N ARG A 308 -21.25 -20.48 65.71
CA ARG A 308 -22.46 -20.68 66.52
C ARG A 308 -22.84 -22.14 66.66
N THR A 309 -22.72 -22.94 65.59
CA THR A 309 -23.01 -24.38 65.66
C THR A 309 -22.02 -25.11 66.55
N GLU A 310 -20.72 -24.78 66.48
CA GLU A 310 -19.70 -25.34 67.38
C GLU A 310 -19.99 -24.97 68.83
N ALA A 311 -20.34 -23.71 69.12
CA ALA A 311 -20.72 -23.27 70.45
C ALA A 311 -21.98 -24.00 70.97
N MET A 312 -23.00 -24.18 70.13
CA MET A 312 -24.21 -24.93 70.49
C MET A 312 -23.92 -26.40 70.78
N ILE A 313 -23.06 -27.04 69.97
CA ILE A 313 -22.61 -28.42 70.19
C ILE A 313 -21.86 -28.53 71.52
N ARG A 314 -20.96 -27.59 71.83
CA ARG A 314 -20.25 -27.56 73.13
C ARG A 314 -21.21 -27.46 74.31
N GLU A 315 -22.22 -26.59 74.25
CA GLU A 315 -23.22 -26.47 75.31
C GLU A 315 -24.10 -27.72 75.45
N VAL A 316 -24.47 -28.37 74.35
CA VAL A 316 -25.21 -29.65 74.37
C VAL A 316 -24.36 -30.77 74.97
N LEU A 317 -23.10 -30.90 74.56
CA LEU A 317 -22.16 -31.89 75.12
C LEU A 317 -21.96 -31.69 76.62
N LYS A 318 -21.85 -30.43 77.07
CA LYS A 318 -21.75 -30.07 78.49
C LYS A 318 -23.00 -30.46 79.27
N LYS A 319 -24.20 -30.28 78.70
CA LYS A 319 -25.46 -30.71 79.32
C LYS A 319 -25.64 -32.23 79.38
N LEU A 320 -25.04 -32.98 78.45
CA LEU A 320 -25.12 -34.43 78.37
C LEU A 320 -24.00 -35.15 79.15
N GLU A 321 -23.13 -34.42 79.85
CA GLU A 321 -21.97 -34.94 80.60
C GLU A 321 -21.00 -35.80 79.77
N ILE A 322 -20.96 -35.59 78.44
CA ILE A 322 -20.06 -36.31 77.54
C ILE A 322 -18.68 -35.65 77.61
N LYS A 323 -17.64 -36.39 78.02
CA LYS A 323 -16.25 -35.93 77.95
C LYS A 323 -15.83 -35.79 76.49
N PHE A 324 -15.61 -34.57 76.04
CA PHE A 324 -15.08 -34.25 74.71
C PHE A 324 -13.62 -33.78 74.86
N GLU A 325 -12.67 -34.51 74.26
CA GLU A 325 -11.28 -34.08 74.11
C GLU A 325 -11.11 -33.39 72.75
N GLU A 326 -10.71 -32.12 72.74
CA GLU A 326 -10.28 -31.44 71.52
C GLU A 326 -8.96 -32.06 71.06
N ILE A 327 -8.99 -32.77 69.92
CA ILE A 327 -7.76 -33.14 69.23
C ILE A 327 -7.24 -31.88 68.55
N ASP A 328 -6.31 -31.19 69.20
CA ASP A 328 -5.56 -30.11 68.58
C ASP A 328 -4.80 -30.65 67.37
N ALA A 329 -5.25 -30.31 66.16
CA ALA A 329 -4.54 -30.59 64.91
C ALA A 329 -3.32 -29.66 64.72
N LYS A 330 -2.57 -29.40 65.79
CA LYS A 330 -1.22 -28.80 65.78
C LYS A 330 -0.27 -29.69 66.56
N GLY A 331 -0.20 -30.94 66.13
CA GLY A 331 0.63 -31.98 66.71
C GLY A 331 0.91 -33.12 65.72
N LYS A 332 1.42 -32.78 64.52
CA LYS A 332 2.33 -33.62 63.73
C LYS A 332 3.03 -32.78 62.67
#